data_AF-A0A3M1J9U5-F1
#
_entry.id   AF-A0A3M1J9U5-F1
#
_cell.length_a   1.000
_cell.length_b   1.000
_cell.length_c   1.000
_cell.angle_alpha   90.00
_cell.angle_beta   90.00
_cell.angle_gamma   90.00
#
_symmetry.space_group_name_H-M   'P 1'
#
loop_
_entity.id
_entity.type
_entity.pdbx_description
1 polymer ?
#
loop_
_entity_poly.entity_id
_entity_poly.type
_entity_poly.pdbx_seq_one_letter_code
_entity_poly.pdbx_strand_id
1 'polypeptide(L)'
;MLSLLFAALFALVLGLAFTFAGYRVFLVMLPIWGFFAGFWLGAEATTLIFGAGFLATTTGWVIGFILGLLGAVLSYMFYALGVALVAAGFGWALGAGRWADGRHRF
;
A
#
# COMPACT_ATOMS: atom_id res chain seq x y z
N MET A 1 -17.20 -27.91 -8.90
CA MET A 1 -16.39 -27.87 -10.14
C MET A 1 -16.63 -26.58 -10.92
N LEU A 2 -17.87 -26.22 -11.25
CA LEU A 2 -18.19 -24.98 -11.99
C LEU A 2 -17.75 -23.68 -11.27
N SER A 3 -17.89 -23.60 -9.94
CA SER A 3 -17.43 -22.47 -9.13
C SER A 3 -15.91 -22.23 -9.20
N LEU A 4 -15.11 -23.30 -9.28
CA LEU A 4 -13.66 -23.22 -9.44
C LEU A 4 -13.28 -22.67 -10.81
N LEU A 5 -14.03 -23.06 -11.84
CA LEU A 5 -13.80 -22.62 -13.22
C LEU A 5 -14.07 -21.11 -13.36
N PHE A 6 -15.14 -20.62 -12.74
CA PHE A 6 -15.43 -19.19 -12.66
C PHE A 6 -14.38 -18.42 -11.84
N ALA A 7 -13.96 -18.96 -10.69
CA ALA A 7 -12.91 -18.33 -9.87
C ALA A 7 -11.56 -18.24 -10.63
N ALA A 8 -11.19 -19.30 -11.37
CA ALA A 8 -9.97 -19.32 -12.17
C ALA A 8 -10.02 -18.32 -13.33
N LEU A 9 -11.14 -18.25 -14.07
CA LEU A 9 -11.37 -17.24 -15.12
C LEU A 9 -11.29 -15.82 -14.56
N PHE A 10 -11.92 -15.58 -13.40
CA PHE A 10 -11.90 -14.27 -12.75
C PHE A 10 -10.48 -13.88 -12.32
N ALA A 11 -9.73 -14.81 -11.69
CA ALA A 11 -8.34 -14.59 -11.30
C ALA A 11 -7.44 -14.34 -12.51
N LEU A 12 -7.65 -15.04 -13.64
CA LEU A 12 -6.92 -14.83 -14.87
C LEU A 12 -7.15 -13.41 -15.43
N VAL A 13 -8.42 -12.99 -15.51
CA VAL A 13 -8.78 -11.66 -16.02
C VAL A 13 -8.24 -10.55 -15.11
N LEU A 14 -8.37 -10.71 -13.79
CA LEU A 14 -7.77 -9.79 -12.83
C LEU A 14 -6.25 -9.74 -12.96
N GLY A 15 -5.58 -10.89 -13.02
CA GLY A 15 -4.13 -10.96 -13.17
C GLY A 15 -3.63 -10.26 -14.42
N LEU A 16 -4.30 -10.46 -15.55
CA LEU A 16 -4.01 -9.74 -16.80
C LEU A 16 -4.23 -8.24 -16.65
N ALA A 17 -5.35 -7.81 -16.06
CA ALA A 17 -5.63 -6.39 -15.83
C ALA A 17 -4.55 -5.74 -14.94
N PHE A 18 -4.12 -6.43 -13.88
CA PHE A 18 -3.05 -5.96 -12.98
C PHE A 18 -1.68 -5.94 -13.65
N THR A 19 -1.40 -6.80 -14.63
CA THR A 19 -0.12 -6.80 -15.35
C THR A 19 0.04 -5.52 -16.19
N PHE A 20 -1.04 -5.02 -16.80
CA PHE A 20 -1.00 -3.82 -17.63
C PHE A 20 -1.33 -2.53 -16.88
N ALA A 21 -2.17 -2.59 -15.85
CA ALA A 21 -2.61 -1.42 -15.08
C ALA A 21 -2.00 -1.32 -13.68
N GLY A 22 -1.13 -2.26 -13.28
CA GLY A 22 -0.63 -2.41 -11.92
C GLY A 22 -0.06 -1.12 -11.32
N TYR A 23 0.79 -0.41 -12.06
CA TYR A 23 1.35 0.87 -11.61
C TYR A 23 0.26 1.92 -11.29
N ARG A 24 -0.74 2.06 -12.17
CA ARG A 24 -1.83 3.03 -11.99
C ARG A 24 -2.75 2.63 -10.83
N VAL A 25 -3.07 1.34 -10.73
CA VAL A 25 -3.90 0.81 -9.64
C VAL A 25 -3.19 1.00 -8.30
N PHE A 26 -1.88 0.75 -8.23
CA PHE A 26 -1.12 0.89 -7.00
C PHE A 26 -1.09 2.33 -6.49
N LEU A 27 -0.90 3.31 -7.38
CA LEU A 27 -0.89 4.73 -7.03
C LEU A 27 -2.23 5.27 -6.50
N VAL A 28 -3.35 4.71 -6.95
CA VAL A 28 -4.70 5.09 -6.48
C VAL A 28 -5.06 4.33 -5.20
N MET A 29 -4.67 3.06 -5.12
CA MET A 29 -5.02 2.19 -4.01
C MET A 29 -4.25 2.54 -2.73
N LEU A 30 -2.99 2.96 -2.83
CA LEU A 30 -2.17 3.42 -1.69
C LEU A 30 -2.82 4.52 -0.83
N PRO A 31 -3.24 5.67 -1.38
CA PRO A 31 -3.85 6.73 -0.59
C PRO A 31 -5.21 6.33 -0.04
N ILE A 32 -5.97 5.45 -0.73
CA ILE A 32 -7.24 4.91 -0.21
C ILE A 32 -6.99 4.05 1.04
N TRP A 33 -6.02 3.13 0.99
CA TRP A 33 -5.67 2.35 2.17
C TRP A 33 -5.05 3.19 3.28
N GLY A 34 -4.22 4.18 2.93
CA GLY A 34 -3.68 5.16 3.87
C GLY A 34 -4.79 5.95 4.57
N PHE A 35 -5.84 6.31 3.83
CA PHE A 35 -7.02 6.96 4.39
C PHE A 35 -7.73 6.09 5.41
N PHE A 36 -8.06 4.84 5.07
CA PHE A 36 -8.76 3.96 6.00
C PHE A 36 -7.93 3.61 7.24
N ALA A 37 -6.62 3.41 7.08
CA ALA A 37 -5.72 3.17 8.21
C ALA A 37 -5.66 4.39 9.15
N GLY A 38 -5.50 5.60 8.60
CA GLY A 38 -5.50 6.83 9.39
C GLY A 38 -6.86 7.13 10.02
N PHE A 39 -7.95 6.85 9.31
CA PHE A 39 -9.31 7.02 9.82
C PHE A 39 -9.62 6.09 10.98
N TRP A 40 -9.28 4.81 10.85
CA TRP A 40 -9.40 3.85 11.94
C TRP A 40 -8.60 4.32 13.15
N LEU A 41 -7.31 4.64 12.96
CA LEU A 41 -6.44 5.06 14.05
C LEU A 41 -7.00 6.30 14.76
N GLY A 42 -7.49 7.28 14.01
CA GLY A 42 -8.09 8.48 14.59
C GLY A 42 -9.38 8.23 15.32
N ALA A 43 -10.29 7.44 14.74
CA ALA A 43 -11.54 7.08 15.41
C ALA A 43 -11.27 6.27 16.69
N GLU A 44 -10.35 5.30 16.65
CA GLU A 44 -10.00 4.48 17.81
C GLU A 44 -9.28 5.28 18.91
N ALA A 45 -8.40 6.21 18.53
CA ALA A 45 -7.79 7.13 19.49
C ALA A 45 -8.84 7.95 20.25
N THR A 46 -9.91 8.38 19.59
CA THR A 46 -11.01 9.08 20.28
C THR A 46 -11.80 8.17 21.22
N THR A 47 -12.02 6.91 20.83
CA THR A 47 -12.64 5.90 21.71
C THR A 47 -11.81 5.75 23.00
N LEU A 48 -10.49 5.61 22.87
CA LEU A 48 -9.56 5.40 23.99
C LEU A 48 -9.46 6.62 24.93
N ILE A 49 -9.48 7.83 24.37
CA ILE A 49 -9.31 9.07 25.15
C ILE A 49 -10.61 9.50 25.83
N PHE A 50 -11.74 9.41 25.12
CA PHE A 50 -13.03 9.93 25.62
C PHE A 50 -13.93 8.84 26.22
N GLY A 51 -13.58 7.56 26.06
CA GLY A 51 -14.36 6.43 26.58
C GLY A 51 -15.73 6.24 25.92
N ALA A 52 -16.00 6.95 24.82
CA ALA A 52 -17.22 6.79 24.02
C ALA A 52 -17.06 5.65 23.00
N GLY A 53 -18.18 5.14 22.46
CA GLY A 53 -18.14 4.09 21.44
C GLY A 53 -17.50 4.53 20.12
N PHE A 54 -17.01 3.56 19.33
CA PHE A 54 -16.41 3.80 18.01
C PHE A 54 -17.41 4.52 17.08
N LEU A 55 -16.99 5.67 16.54
CA LEU A 55 -17.82 6.56 15.69
C LEU A 55 -19.14 7.02 16.34
N ALA A 56 -19.27 6.95 17.66
CA ALA A 56 -20.47 7.38 18.39
C ALA A 56 -20.58 8.90 18.53
N THR A 57 -19.50 9.65 18.29
CA THR A 57 -19.43 11.09 18.50
C THR A 57 -18.95 11.82 17.24
N THR A 58 -19.41 13.05 17.05
CA THR A 58 -18.94 13.92 15.95
C THR A 58 -17.43 14.13 16.00
N THR A 59 -16.85 14.22 17.21
CA THR A 59 -15.41 14.34 17.42
C THR A 59 -14.64 13.14 16.85
N GLY A 60 -15.15 11.91 17.04
CA GLY A 60 -14.53 10.70 16.47
C GLY A 60 -14.54 10.68 14.95
N TRP A 61 -15.62 11.14 14.33
CA TRP A 61 -15.68 11.32 12.88
C TRP A 61 -14.68 12.37 12.39
N VAL A 62 -14.65 13.55 13.00
CA VAL A 62 -13.77 14.66 12.58
C VAL A 62 -12.30 14.27 12.71
N ILE A 63 -11.90 13.72 13.86
CA ILE A 63 -10.51 13.29 14.10
C ILE A 63 -10.14 12.12 13.17
N GLY A 64 -11.06 11.17 12.97
CA GLY A 64 -10.89 10.10 11.98
C GLY A 64 -10.64 10.67 10.57
N PHE A 65 -11.44 11.61 10.09
CA PHE A 65 -11.23 12.21 8.77
C PHE A 65 -9.91 12.96 8.66
N ILE A 66 -9.50 13.71 9.68
CA ILE A 66 -8.23 14.43 9.70
C ILE A 66 -7.05 13.45 9.61
N LEU A 67 -7.05 12.43 10.46
CA LEU A 67 -5.97 11.43 10.48
C LEU A 67 -6.00 10.52 9.26
N GLY A 68 -7.18 10.24 8.70
CA GLY A 68 -7.33 9.57 7.41
C GLY A 68 -6.73 10.39 6.28
N LEU A 69 -7.04 11.69 6.18
CA LEU A 69 -6.48 12.53 5.12
C LEU A 69 -4.95 12.65 5.26
N LEU A 70 -4.45 12.78 6.50
CA LEU A 70 -3.01 12.71 6.79
C LEU A 70 -2.40 11.37 6.33
N GLY A 71 -3.04 10.24 6.64
CA GLY A 71 -2.60 8.92 6.20
C GLY A 71 -2.60 8.77 4.67
N ALA A 72 -3.59 9.34 3.99
CA ALA A 72 -3.68 9.36 2.53
C ALA A 72 -2.51 10.14 1.91
N VAL A 73 -2.19 11.33 2.44
CA VAL A 73 -1.08 12.15 1.97
C VAL A 73 0.26 11.48 2.28
N LEU A 74 0.43 10.93 3.48
CA LEU A 74 1.66 10.25 3.90
C LEU A 74 1.95 9.00 3.06
N SER A 75 0.91 8.36 2.53
CA SER A 75 1.02 7.22 1.62
C SER A 75 1.88 7.50 0.38
N TYR A 76 1.87 8.74 -0.13
CA TYR A 76 2.73 9.14 -1.26
C TYR A 76 4.22 9.10 -0.91
N MET A 77 4.60 9.40 0.34
CA MET A 77 5.99 9.29 0.80
C MET A 77 6.42 7.83 0.91
N PHE A 78 5.52 6.96 1.40
CA PHE A 78 5.77 5.51 1.46
C PHE A 78 5.94 4.90 0.08
N TYR A 79 5.24 5.40 -0.94
CA TYR A 79 5.47 4.99 -2.33
C TYR A 79 6.90 5.30 -2.77
N ALA A 80 7.38 6.52 -2.55
CA ALA A 80 8.75 6.91 -2.91
C ALA A 80 9.79 6.06 -2.17
N LEU A 81 9.57 5.79 -0.88
CA LEU A 81 10.43 4.92 -0.09
C LEU A 81 10.44 3.48 -0.63
N GLY A 82 9.28 2.93 -0.96
CA GLY A 82 9.16 1.57 -1.52
C GLY A 82 9.92 1.43 -2.84
N VAL A 83 9.78 2.41 -3.74
CA VAL A 83 10.53 2.44 -5.00
C VAL A 83 12.03 2.54 -4.74
N ALA A 84 12.46 3.38 -3.80
CA ALA A 84 13.88 3.53 -3.45
C ALA A 84 14.46 2.22 -2.88
N LEU A 85 13.74 1.52 -2.00
CA LEU A 85 14.17 0.25 -1.42
C LEU A 85 14.27 -0.87 -2.48
N VAL A 86 13.28 -0.95 -3.38
CA VAL A 86 13.32 -1.92 -4.49
C VAL A 86 14.49 -1.60 -5.41
N ALA A 87 14.67 -0.34 -5.81
CA ALA A 87 15.79 0.07 -6.64
C ALA A 87 17.15 -0.20 -5.98
N ALA A 88 17.28 0.05 -4.68
CA ALA A 88 18.48 -0.24 -3.91
C ALA A 88 18.77 -1.76 -3.85
N GLY A 89 17.75 -2.58 -3.59
CA GLY A 89 17.88 -4.03 -3.57
C GLY A 89 18.29 -4.61 -4.93
N PHE A 90 17.63 -4.17 -6.01
CA PHE A 90 17.99 -4.58 -7.37
C PHE A 90 19.39 -4.10 -7.77
N GLY A 91 19.74 -2.85 -7.45
CA GLY A 91 21.06 -2.29 -7.73
C GLY A 91 22.18 -3.06 -7.01
N TRP A 92 21.97 -3.40 -5.74
CA TRP A 92 22.89 -4.24 -4.98
C TRP A 92 23.02 -5.64 -5.58
N ALA A 93 21.92 -6.29 -5.93
CA ALA A 93 21.93 -7.63 -6.51
C ALA A 93 22.70 -7.70 -7.84
N LEU A 94 22.54 -6.68 -8.70
CA LEU A 94 23.30 -6.56 -9.95
C LEU A 94 24.78 -6.30 -9.72
N GLY A 95 25.12 -5.43 -8.76
CA GLY A 95 26.49 -5.16 -8.36
C GLY A 95 27.19 -6.40 -7.80
N ALA A 96 26.52 -7.13 -6.91
CA ALA A 96 27.00 -8.37 -6.33
C ALA A 96 27.20 -9.47 -7.40
N GLY A 97 26.27 -9.59 -8.35
CA GLY A 97 26.40 -10.54 -9.47
C GLY A 97 27.61 -10.24 -10.37
N ARG A 98 27.88 -8.97 -10.68
CA ARG A 98 29.08 -8.57 -11.43
C ARG A 98 30.38 -8.83 -10.67
N TRP A 99 30.36 -8.63 -9.36
CA TRP A 99 31.52 -8.86 -8.51
C TRP A 99 31.82 -10.35 -8.33
N ALA A 100 30.78 -11.19 -8.24
CA ALA A 100 30.90 -12.64 -8.12
C ALA A 100 31.42 -13.33 -9.40
N ASP A 101 31.17 -12.76 -10.59
CA ASP A 101 31.61 -13.33 -11.88
C ASP A 101 33.12 -13.10 -12.18
N GLY A 102 33.88 -12.42 -11.30
CA GLY A 102 35.34 -12.34 -11.36
C GLY A 102 35.98 -11.71 -12.61
N ARG A 103 35.18 -11.19 -13.56
CA ARG A 103 35.68 -10.60 -14.81
C ARG A 103 36.07 -9.14 -14.61
N HIS A 104 37.23 -8.94 -13.99
CA HIS A 104 38.01 -7.70 -14.06
C HIS A 104 38.57 -7.53 -15.48
N ARG A 105 37.75 -7.09 -16.43
CA ARG A 105 38.21 -6.73 -17.77
C ARG A 105 37.64 -5.36 -18.16
N PHE A 106 38.46 -4.35 -17.94
CA PHE A 106 38.61 -3.26 -18.91
C PHE A 106 39.37 -3.81 -20.12
#